data_AF-A0A645JL90-F1
#
_entry.id   AF-A0A645JL90-F1
#
_cell.length_a   1.000
_cell.length_b   1.000
_cell.length_c   1.000
_cell.angle_alpha   90.00
_cell.angle_beta   90.00
_cell.angle_gamma   90.00
#
_symmetry.space_group_name_H-M   'P 1'
#
loop_
_entity.id
_entity.type
_entity.pdbx_description
1 polymer ?
#
loop_
_entity_poly.entity_id
_entity_poly.type
_entity_poly.pdbx_seq_one_letter_code
_entity_poly.pdbx_strand_id
1 'polypeptide(L)' 'MAKDMGIIYKQYGISPDRVANVVAFAIDQPEDTNVNEFTIGPTIQPW' A
#
# COMPACT_ATOMS: atom_id res chain seq x y z
N MET A 1 -20.27 1.20 -11.94
CA MET A 1 -18.87 0.82 -12.20
C MET A 1 -17.89 1.96 -11.93
N ALA A 2 -17.71 2.97 -12.82
CA ALA A 2 -16.71 4.03 -12.61
C ALA A 2 -16.98 4.93 -11.38
N LYS A 3 -18.26 5.29 -11.12
CA LYS A 3 -18.62 6.09 -9.93
C LYS A 3 -18.31 5.37 -8.62
N ASP A 4 -18.47 4.04 -8.61
CA ASP A 4 -18.35 3.21 -7.42
C ASP A 4 -16.87 3.03 -7.05
N MET A 5 -15.97 2.92 -8.04
CA MET A 5 -14.52 2.96 -7.81
C MET A 5 -14.05 4.31 -7.24
N GLY A 6 -14.62 5.42 -7.70
CA GLY A 6 -14.30 6.74 -7.17
C GLY A 6 -14.68 6.94 -5.71
N ILE A 7 -15.78 6.30 -5.26
CA ILE A 7 -16.20 6.33 -3.85
C ILE A 7 -15.24 5.51 -2.99
N ILE A 8 -14.92 4.29 -3.43
CA ILE A 8 -13.97 3.41 -2.72
C ILE A 8 -12.59 4.08 -2.62
N TYR A 9 -12.10 4.70 -3.69
CA TYR A 9 -10.82 5.41 -3.68
C TYR A 9 -10.82 6.62 -2.74
N LYS A 10 -11.92 7.37 -2.65
CA LYS A 10 -12.03 8.48 -1.68
C LYS A 10 -12.07 8.00 -0.25
N GLN A 11 -12.68 6.84 0.00
CA GLN A 11 -12.86 6.30 1.34
C GLN A 11 -11.62 5.56 1.84
N TYR A 12 -10.95 4.81 0.97
CA TYR A 12 -9.86 3.89 1.30
C TYR A 12 -8.63 4.05 0.41
N GLY A 13 -8.47 5.21 -0.23
CA GLY A 13 -7.26 5.52 -0.98
C GLY A 13 -6.03 5.58 -0.07
N ILE A 14 -4.93 4.98 -0.52
CA ILE A 14 -3.61 5.14 0.07
C ILE A 14 -2.78 6.08 -0.81
N SER A 15 -2.09 7.04 -0.20
CA SER A 15 -1.23 7.97 -0.95
C SER A 15 -0.06 7.21 -1.60
N PRO A 16 0.35 7.59 -2.84
CA PRO A 16 1.56 7.07 -3.46
C PRO A 16 2.81 7.17 -2.56
N ASP A 17 2.93 8.23 -1.75
CA ASP A 17 4.07 8.41 -0.84
C ASP A 17 4.14 7.30 0.22
N ARG A 18 2.97 6.80 0.67
CA ARG A 18 2.91 5.69 1.63
C ARG A 18 3.32 4.37 0.99
N VAL A 19 3.00 4.18 -0.29
CA VAL A 19 3.48 3.03 -1.06
C VAL A 19 5.00 3.12 -1.24
N ALA A 20 5.53 4.29 -1.60
CA ALA A 20 6.96 4.52 -1.76
C ALA A 20 7.75 4.22 -0.46
N ASN A 21 7.21 4.63 0.69
CA ASN A 21 7.84 4.33 1.99
C ASN A 21 7.96 2.83 2.27
N VAL A 22 6.95 2.03 1.89
CA VAL A 22 6.99 0.57 2.08
C VAL A 22 7.97 -0.08 1.12
N VAL A 23 8.08 0.43 -0.11
CA VAL A 23 9.11 0.00 -1.06
C VAL A 23 10.52 0.32 -0.55
N ALA A 24 10.73 1.52 -0.01
CA ALA A 24 12.01 1.91 0.58
C ALA A 24 12.39 0.98 1.75
N PHE A 25 11.43 0.64 2.62
CA PHE A 25 11.64 -0.34 3.68
C PHE A 25 12.08 -1.72 3.15
N ALA A 26 11.56 -2.16 1.99
CA ALA A 26 12.00 -3.41 1.36
C ALA A 26 13.45 -3.32 0.85
N ILE A 27 13.81 -2.17 0.25
CA ILE A 27 15.14 -1.92 -0.31
C ILE A 27 16.20 -1.87 0.80
N ASP A 28 15.84 -1.32 1.96
CA ASP A 28 16.75 -1.16 3.10
C ASP A 28 17.00 -2.47 3.88
N GLN A 29 16.43 -3.60 3.45
CA GLN A 29 16.70 -4.89 4.09
C GLN A 29 18.16 -5.36 3.85
N PRO A 30 18.73 -6.18 4.75
CA PRO A 30 20.05 -6.76 4.56
C PRO A 30 20.16 -7.59 3.26
N GLU A 31 21.38 -7.74 2.73
CA GLU A 31 21.63 -8.46 1.47
C GLU A 31 21.17 -9.93 1.47
N ASP A 32 21.07 -10.56 2.65
CA ASP A 32 20.62 -11.94 2.84
C ASP A 32 19.10 -12.05 3.11
N THR A 33 18.37 -10.94 2.96
CA THR A 33 16.93 -10.86 3.24
C THR A 33 16.15 -10.53 1.98
N ASN A 34 15.20 -11.40 1.63
CA ASN A 34 14.28 -11.15 0.52
C ASN A 34 12.87 -10.85 1.03
N VAL A 35 12.29 -9.74 0.57
CA VAL A 35 10.88 -9.41 0.80
C VAL A 35 10.07 -9.87 -0.41
N ASN A 36 9.27 -10.93 -0.23
CA ASN A 36 8.45 -11.49 -1.31
C ASN A 36 7.14 -10.74 -1.53
N GLU A 37 6.50 -10.26 -0.46
CA GLU A 37 5.17 -9.63 -0.54
C GLU A 37 4.92 -8.67 0.63
N PHE A 38 4.21 -7.58 0.31
CA PHE A 38 3.55 -6.72 1.28
C PHE A 38 2.08 -6.51 0.91
N THR A 39 1.20 -6.63 1.89
CA THR A 39 -0.20 -6.19 1.80
C THR A 39 -0.37 -4.93 2.65
N ILE A 40 -0.66 -3.81 2.00
CA ILE A 40 -0.79 -2.51 2.66
C ILE A 40 -2.07 -1.79 2.23
N GLY A 41 -2.67 -1.05 3.16
CA GLY A 41 -3.86 -0.25 2.92
C GLY A 41 -4.18 0.62 4.13
N PRO A 42 -5.16 1.54 4.03
CA PRO A 42 -5.61 2.32 5.17
C PRO A 42 -6.20 1.42 6.25
N THR A 43 -5.93 1.73 7.52
CA THR A 43 -6.40 0.94 8.68
C THR A 43 -7.91 0.93 8.85
N ILE A 44 -8.60 1.89 8.23
CA ILE A 44 -10.07 2.00 8.23
C ILE A 44 -10.74 1.12 7.17
N GLN A 45 -9.99 0.60 6.18
CA GLN A 45 -10.54 -0.29 5.19
C GLN A 45 -10.78 -1.67 5.84
N PRO A 46 -11.98 -2.25 5.71
CA PRO A 46 -12.24 -3.60 6.19
C PRO A 46 -11.71 -4.60 5.14
N TRP A 47 -10.51 -5.11 5.36
CA TRP A 47 -9.83 -6.14 4.56
C TRP A 47 -9.34 -7.28 5.45
#